data_AF-A0A925B4Z2-F1
#
_entry.id   AF-A0A925B4Z2-F1
#
_cell.length_a   1.000
_cell.length_b   1.000
_cell.length_c   1.000
_cell.angle_alpha   90.00
_cell.angle_beta   90.00
_cell.angle_gamma   90.00
#
_symmetry.space_group_name_H-M   'P 1'
#
loop_
_entity.id
_entity.type
_entity.pdbx_description
1 polymer ?
#
loop_
_entity_poly.entity_id
_entity_poly.type
_entity_poly.pdbx_seq_one_letter_code
_entity_poly.pdbx_strand_id
1 'polypeptide(L)'
;RWMTPRDLGAWMAVRAVGEAATRGAGVGGIADYLRGPKFELAAFKGSRLTFRSWDGQLRQPVLLADTRSLVSVSPQPGYLHQFSELDTLGIDQPETSCKK
;
A
#
# COMPACT_ATOMS: atom_id res chain seq x y z
N ARG A 1 -20.19 -3.95 16.89
CA ARG A 1 -20.30 -4.15 15.42
C ARG A 1 -18.94 -4.61 14.91
N TRP A 2 -18.90 -5.57 13.99
CA TRP A 2 -17.66 -5.99 13.35
C TRP A 2 -17.19 -4.95 12.34
N MET A 3 -15.88 -4.77 12.24
CA MET A 3 -15.27 -3.86 11.28
C MET A 3 -15.49 -4.36 9.86
N THR A 4 -16.05 -3.53 8.99
CA THR A 4 -16.25 -3.85 7.57
C THR A 4 -15.00 -3.48 6.75
N PRO A 5 -14.89 -3.95 5.50
CA PRO A 5 -13.81 -3.52 4.61
C PRO A 5 -13.73 -2.00 4.43
N ARG A 6 -14.87 -1.29 4.43
CA ARG A 6 -14.91 0.18 4.33
C ARG A 6 -14.36 0.84 5.59
N ASP A 7 -14.67 0.29 6.75
CA ASP A 7 -14.15 0.78 8.03
C ASP A 7 -12.62 0.60 8.10
N LEU A 8 -12.10 -0.52 7.57
CA LEU A 8 -10.66 -0.74 7.43
C LEU A 8 -10.01 0.24 6.47
N GLY A 9 -10.63 0.50 5.32
CA GLY A 9 -10.17 1.53 4.38
C GLY A 9 -10.09 2.91 5.03
N ALA A 10 -11.13 3.31 5.77
CA ALA A 10 -11.16 4.58 6.48
C ALA A 10 -10.08 4.66 7.58
N TRP A 11 -9.92 3.60 8.37
CA TRP A 11 -8.88 3.53 9.40
C TRP A 11 -7.48 3.63 8.79
N MET A 12 -7.19 2.89 7.71
CA MET A 12 -5.91 2.96 7.01
C MET A 12 -5.63 4.36 6.45
N ALA A 13 -6.64 5.04 5.89
CA ALA A 13 -6.49 6.39 5.36
C ALA A 13 -6.11 7.39 6.45
N VAL A 14 -6.84 7.39 7.58
CA VAL A 14 -6.54 8.28 8.72
C VAL A 14 -5.17 7.95 9.32
N ARG A 15 -4.85 6.66 9.46
CA ARG A 15 -3.54 6.22 9.99
C ARG A 15 -2.39 6.66 9.08
N ALA A 16 -2.54 6.54 7.77
CA ALA A 16 -1.52 6.96 6.81
C ALA A 16 -1.21 8.46 6.95
N VAL A 17 -2.25 9.31 6.98
CA VAL A 17 -2.08 10.75 7.17
C VAL A 17 -1.46 11.05 8.53
N GLY A 18 -1.86 10.37 9.60
CA GLY A 18 -1.29 10.53 10.93
C GLY A 18 0.19 10.15 11.03
N GLU A 19 0.60 9.02 10.44
CA GLU A 19 2.01 8.63 10.38
C GLU A 19 2.82 9.66 9.58
N ALA A 20 2.29 10.15 8.46
CA ALA A 20 2.96 11.16 7.67
C ALA A 20 3.03 12.53 8.36
N ALA A 21 2.00 12.92 9.12
CA ALA A 21 2.00 14.17 9.88
C ALA A 21 2.97 14.15 11.06
N THR A 22 3.17 12.99 11.69
CA THR A 22 4.07 12.83 12.85
C THR A 22 5.53 12.65 12.47
N ARG A 23 5.81 11.97 11.35
CA ARG A 23 7.19 11.68 10.89
C ARG A 23 7.67 12.56 9.74
N GLY A 24 6.76 13.26 9.07
CA GLY A 24 7.06 14.20 8.00
C GLY A 24 7.42 15.60 8.51
N ALA A 25 7.89 16.46 7.62
CA ALA A 25 8.31 17.84 7.92
C ALA A 25 7.12 18.82 8.10
N GLY A 26 6.03 18.39 8.75
CA GLY A 26 4.80 19.17 8.92
C GLY A 26 3.84 19.11 7.73
N VAL A 27 2.82 19.98 7.73
CA VAL A 27 1.66 19.92 6.81
C VAL A 27 2.06 19.94 5.33
N GLY A 28 3.04 20.76 4.97
CA GLY A 28 3.50 20.88 3.58
C GLY A 28 4.20 19.62 3.04
N GLY A 29 4.71 18.75 3.91
CA GLY A 29 5.46 17.55 3.52
C GLY A 29 4.68 16.25 3.55
N ILE A 30 3.38 16.27 3.91
CA ILE A 30 2.59 15.04 4.12
C ILE A 30 2.53 14.20 2.84
N ALA A 31 2.15 14.83 1.72
CA ALA A 31 1.96 14.12 0.45
C ALA A 31 3.29 13.55 -0.09
N ASP A 32 4.39 14.29 0.07
CA ASP A 32 5.72 13.85 -0.34
C ASP A 32 6.25 12.73 0.56
N TYR A 33 6.00 12.82 1.86
CA TYR A 33 6.37 11.77 2.81
C TYR A 33 5.60 10.48 2.53
N LEU A 34 4.27 10.55 2.34
CA LEU A 34 3.41 9.39 2.03
C LEU A 34 3.90 8.60 0.81
N ARG A 35 4.37 9.29 -0.23
CA ARG A 35 4.88 8.68 -1.48
C ARG A 35 6.40 8.46 -1.45
N GLY A 36 7.04 8.78 -0.34
CA GLY A 36 8.48 8.68 -0.15
C GLY A 36 8.94 7.28 0.25
N PRO A 37 10.22 6.95 0.04
CA PRO A 37 10.76 5.61 0.33
C PRO A 37 10.83 5.29 1.84
N LYS A 38 10.65 6.29 2.71
CA LYS A 38 10.70 6.14 4.17
C LYS A 38 9.33 5.89 4.81
N PHE A 39 8.24 6.00 4.04
CA PHE A 39 6.90 5.81 4.59
C PHE A 39 6.56 4.33 4.69
N GLU A 40 5.96 3.97 5.82
CA GLU A 40 5.40 2.65 6.07
C GLU A 40 4.09 2.79 6.82
N LEU A 41 3.06 2.08 6.36
CA LEU A 41 1.79 1.98 7.05
C LEU A 41 1.72 0.65 7.82
N ALA A 42 1.50 0.75 9.12
CA ALA A 42 1.38 -0.39 10.04
C ALA A 42 0.03 -1.12 9.93
N ALA A 43 -0.32 -1.54 8.71
CA ALA A 43 -1.50 -2.33 8.37
C ALA A 43 -1.07 -3.65 7.69
N PHE A 44 -0.07 -4.30 8.28
CA PHE A 44 0.66 -5.42 7.68
C PHE A 44 -0.26 -6.58 7.29
N LYS A 45 -0.04 -7.10 6.08
CA LYS A 45 -0.66 -8.35 5.58
C LYS A 45 0.42 -9.37 5.24
N GLY A 46 1.39 -9.52 6.15
CA GLY A 46 2.64 -10.28 5.93
C GLY A 46 3.83 -9.40 5.50
N SER A 47 3.57 -8.21 4.96
CA SER A 47 4.60 -7.21 4.62
C SER A 47 4.17 -5.80 5.01
N ARG A 48 5.13 -4.87 5.10
CA ARG A 48 4.86 -3.43 5.24
C ARG A 48 4.04 -2.94 4.05
N LEU A 49 3.12 -2.01 4.30
CA LEU A 49 2.36 -1.34 3.23
C LEU A 49 2.98 0.02 2.93
N THR A 50 3.07 0.36 1.65
CA THR A 50 3.62 1.64 1.17
C THR A 50 2.77 2.18 0.03
N PHE A 51 2.95 3.43 -0.36
CA PHE A 51 2.29 3.97 -1.55
C PHE A 51 3.26 4.02 -2.73
N ARG A 52 2.74 3.71 -3.93
CA ARG A 52 3.45 3.92 -5.18
C ARG A 52 3.78 5.39 -5.36
N SER A 53 4.99 5.65 -5.83
CA SER A 53 5.46 7.02 -5.98
C SER A 53 4.77 7.72 -7.16
N TRP A 54 4.36 7.00 -8.20
CA TRP A 54 3.84 7.58 -9.46
C TRP A 54 2.32 7.77 -9.50
N ASP A 55 1.52 6.84 -8.95
CA ASP A 55 0.05 6.92 -8.98
C ASP A 55 -0.58 7.03 -7.57
N GLY A 56 0.22 6.90 -6.51
CA GLY A 56 -0.26 6.94 -5.13
C GLY A 56 -1.10 5.73 -4.72
N GLN A 57 -1.11 4.64 -5.49
CA GLN A 57 -1.81 3.42 -5.11
C GLN A 57 -1.12 2.72 -3.94
N LEU A 58 -1.90 2.17 -3.01
CA LEU A 58 -1.41 1.40 -1.88
C LEU A 58 -0.85 0.06 -2.35
N ARG A 59 0.44 -0.18 -2.12
CA ARG A 59 1.08 -1.49 -2.23
C ARG A 59 0.66 -2.34 -1.06
N GLN A 60 -0.16 -3.36 -1.32
CA GLN A 60 -0.54 -4.35 -0.34
C GLN A 60 -0.68 -5.74 -0.96
N PRO A 61 -0.35 -6.79 -0.22
CA PRO A 61 -0.68 -8.15 -0.63
C PRO A 61 -2.18 -8.34 -0.76
N VAL A 62 -2.60 -9.13 -1.76
CA VAL A 62 -4.00 -9.53 -1.94
C VAL A 62 -4.16 -10.95 -1.41
N LEU A 63 -4.96 -11.09 -0.36
CA LEU A 63 -5.23 -12.38 0.27
C LEU A 63 -6.28 -13.13 -0.56
N LEU A 64 -5.92 -14.31 -1.05
CA LEU A 64 -6.84 -15.23 -1.72
C LEU A 64 -7.29 -16.26 -0.68
N ALA A 65 -8.57 -16.28 -0.35
CA ALA A 65 -9.12 -17.12 0.70
C ALA A 65 -10.41 -17.81 0.23
N ASP A 66 -10.63 -19.01 0.75
CA ASP A 66 -11.92 -19.69 0.76
C ASP A 66 -12.63 -19.38 2.10
N THR A 67 -13.89 -19.75 2.21
CA THR A 67 -14.79 -19.52 3.36
C THR A 67 -14.18 -19.78 4.73
N ARG A 68 -13.23 -20.72 4.83
CA ARG A 68 -12.61 -21.13 6.10
C ARG A 68 -11.08 -21.19 6.08
N SER A 69 -10.43 -20.79 4.99
CA SER A 69 -8.98 -20.93 4.88
C SER A 69 -8.36 -19.87 3.97
N LEU A 70 -7.17 -19.40 4.33
CA LEU A 70 -6.32 -18.64 3.43
C LEU A 70 -5.67 -19.61 2.43
N VAL A 71 -5.93 -19.42 1.14
CA VAL A 71 -5.41 -20.28 0.06
C VAL A 71 -4.02 -19.82 -0.35
N SER A 72 -3.84 -18.52 -0.59
CA SER A 72 -2.55 -17.94 -0.94
C SER A 72 -2.54 -16.43 -0.75
N VAL A 73 -1.36 -15.84 -0.92
CA VAL A 73 -1.15 -14.39 -0.91
C VAL A 73 -0.56 -14.00 -2.26
N SER A 74 -1.19 -13.03 -2.92
CA SER A 74 -0.68 -12.46 -4.18
C SER A 74 0.15 -11.21 -3.91
N PRO A 75 1.25 -11.02 -4.65
CA PRO A 75 1.83 -11.95 -5.63
C PRO A 75 2.41 -13.21 -4.96
N GLN A 76 2.29 -14.36 -5.64
CA GLN A 76 2.90 -15.61 -5.17
C GLN A 76 4.43 -15.57 -5.32
N PRO A 77 5.18 -16.36 -4.54
CA PRO A 77 6.62 -16.51 -4.72
C PRO A 77 6.99 -16.84 -6.17
N GLY A 78 8.03 -16.18 -6.68
CA GLY A 78 8.52 -16.35 -8.06
C GLY A 78 8.01 -15.30 -9.06
N TYR A 79 6.98 -14.52 -8.70
CA TYR A 79 6.63 -13.31 -9.43
C TYR A 79 7.59 -12.19 -9.07
N LEU A 80 8.45 -11.83 -10.02
CA LEU A 80 9.48 -10.81 -9.83
C LEU A 80 9.02 -9.46 -10.38
N HIS A 81 9.53 -8.41 -9.74
CA HIS A 81 9.41 -7.04 -10.23
C HIS A 81 10.71 -6.30 -9.90
N GLN A 82 11.07 -5.31 -10.71
CA GLN A 82 12.37 -4.62 -10.59
C GLN A 82 12.57 -3.94 -9.23
N PHE A 83 11.51 -3.35 -8.66
CA PHE A 83 11.59 -2.53 -7.44
C PHE A 83 10.88 -3.14 -6.22
N SER A 84 9.74 -3.79 -6.44
CA SER A 84 8.92 -4.38 -5.38
C SER A 84 7.99 -5.41 -6.00
N GLU A 85 7.99 -6.64 -5.49
CA GLU A 85 7.09 -7.70 -5.97
C GLU A 85 5.62 -7.26 -5.94
N LEU A 86 5.22 -6.40 -4.99
CA LEU A 86 3.86 -5.84 -4.91
C LEU A 86 3.45 -4.97 -6.11
N ASP A 87 4.40 -4.63 -6.99
CA ASP A 87 4.13 -3.90 -8.23
C ASP A 87 3.84 -4.82 -9.43
N THR A 88 3.93 -6.15 -9.27
CA THR A 88 3.59 -7.12 -10.32
C THR A 88 2.11 -7.10 -10.73
N LEU A 89 1.22 -6.54 -9.91
CA LEU A 89 -0.20 -6.42 -10.23
C LEU A 89 -0.58 -4.98 -10.60
N GLY A 90 -1.30 -4.84 -11.72
CA GLY A 90 -1.75 -3.54 -12.23
C GLY A 90 -0.78 -2.91 -13.23
N ILE A 91 -1.01 -1.63 -13.55
CA ILE A 91 -0.18 -0.87 -14.49
C ILE A 91 1.09 -0.42 -13.75
N ASP A 92 2.25 -0.76 -14.30
CA ASP A 92 3.54 -0.38 -13.73
C ASP A 92 3.95 1.06 -14.11
N GLN A 93 4.98 1.58 -13.45
CA GLN A 93 5.55 2.92 -13.67
C GLN A 93 5.95 3.24 -15.12
N PRO A 94 6.60 2.36 -15.91
CA PRO A 94 6.95 2.65 -17.30
C PRO A 94 5.75 2.59 -18.24
N GLU A 95 4.64 1.97 -17.81
CA GLU A 95 3.44 1.77 -18.63
C GLU A 95 2.39 2.88 -18.41
N THR A 96 2.47 3.63 -17.31
CA THR A 96 1.48 4.66 -16.99
C THR A 96 1.68 5.94 -17.81
N SER A 97 0.56 6.53 -18.26
CA SER A 97 0.56 7.89 -18.82
C SER A 97 0.47 8.98 -17.75
N CYS A 98 0.33 8.61 -16.47
CA CYS A 98 0.24 9.54 -15.36
C CYS A 98 1.58 10.24 -15.16
N LYS A 99 1.57 11.58 -15.16
CA LYS A 99 2.72 12.42 -14.89
C LYS A 99 2.47 13.13 -13.56
N LYS A 100 3.48 13.12 -12.69
CA LYS A 100 3.48 13.86 -11.41
C LYS A 100 3.30 15.35 -11.62
#